data_AF-A0A654CMR4-F1
#
_entry.id   AF-A0A654CMR4-F1
#
_cell.length_a   1.000
_cell.length_b   1.000
_cell.length_c   1.000
_cell.angle_alpha   90.00
_cell.angle_beta   90.00
_cell.angle_gamma   90.00
#
_symmetry.space_group_name_H-M   'P 1'
#
loop_
_entity.id
_entity.type
_entity.pdbx_description
1 polymer ?
#
loop_
_entity_poly.entity_id
_entity_poly.type
_entity_poly.pdbx_seq_one_letter_code
_entity_poly.pdbx_strand_id
1 'polypeptide(L)'
;MLAGLIFATEDADDRPDTLAATLPFGGMSLVEYQARLLIAAGAQHILVAVSRVTPALLGAVSRIKRRGVTVDMVRSAQEAAAKAHPLAEVVVFADSLVTTDEVTARMAGASSDTLLITEDDGSAPAVERIDAAHCWAGIAKIGAGRLGEIAAMPREYDFQSTLLRIAVQSGARQMRLPADAAKSGHGIERAGAALATRSNAVIAALAGQRRGWADRFFFTPISRLLLPRLVARGVPDWSLIAGGVVVAAGVLAGIALGHVRYAFPVALVAAALFSTGALLASLRGEDRRARLHDAAVPALAGVVVLAAGAAISSSVALPTAMILALALVAFAAMAERVPAPSRVWHGTPAAYLLLLAVPVVAGYPIAGLAAVAAYAAATLAAKIESLRQKA
;
A
#
# COMPACT_ATOMS: atom_id res chain seq x y z
N MET A 1 9.56 -7.42 -20.97
CA MET A 1 8.23 -6.82 -20.70
C MET A 1 7.55 -7.68 -19.64
N LEU A 2 6.89 -7.07 -18.64
CA LEU A 2 6.18 -7.83 -17.61
C LEU A 2 4.69 -7.92 -17.97
N ALA A 3 4.14 -9.13 -17.86
CA ALA A 3 2.71 -9.40 -17.95
C ALA A 3 2.23 -10.06 -16.66
N GLY A 4 0.93 -9.96 -16.39
CA GLY A 4 0.26 -10.63 -15.28
C GLY A 4 -0.69 -11.70 -15.77
N LEU A 5 -0.79 -12.82 -15.06
CA LEU A 5 -1.85 -13.82 -15.22
C LEU A 5 -2.54 -14.02 -13.88
N ILE A 6 -3.85 -13.77 -13.82
CA ILE A 6 -4.65 -13.98 -12.61
C ILE A 6 -5.65 -15.10 -12.89
N PHE A 7 -5.66 -16.14 -12.06
CA PHE A 7 -6.73 -17.13 -12.07
C PHE A 7 -7.94 -16.63 -11.28
N ALA A 8 -9.12 -16.70 -11.90
CA ALA A 8 -10.41 -16.26 -11.37
C ALA A 8 -11.50 -17.25 -11.81
N THR A 9 -11.34 -18.48 -11.36
CA THR A 9 -12.07 -19.67 -11.83
C THR A 9 -13.04 -20.23 -10.80
N GLU A 10 -12.73 -20.07 -9.52
CA GLU A 10 -13.37 -20.75 -8.40
C GLU A 10 -14.44 -19.89 -7.73
N ASP A 11 -15.38 -20.58 -7.09
CA ASP A 11 -16.46 -19.96 -6.34
C ASP A 11 -16.04 -19.64 -4.91
N ALA A 12 -16.73 -18.66 -4.33
CA ALA A 12 -16.63 -18.36 -2.92
C ALA A 12 -17.28 -19.49 -2.10
N ASP A 13 -16.55 -19.99 -1.10
CA ASP A 13 -17.01 -21.11 -0.27
C ASP A 13 -18.33 -20.80 0.47
N ASP A 14 -18.52 -19.52 0.85
CA ASP A 14 -19.69 -19.05 1.58
C ASP A 14 -20.84 -18.56 0.67
N ARG A 15 -20.60 -18.45 -0.64
CA ARG A 15 -21.57 -17.95 -1.64
C ARG A 15 -21.41 -18.69 -2.97
N PRO A 16 -22.13 -19.82 -3.13
CA PRO A 16 -22.21 -20.52 -4.41
C PRO A 16 -22.61 -19.54 -5.53
N ASP A 17 -22.11 -19.74 -6.74
CA ASP A 17 -22.31 -18.90 -7.94
C ASP A 17 -21.61 -17.52 -7.92
N THR A 18 -21.02 -17.11 -6.80
CA THR A 18 -20.17 -15.91 -6.74
C THR A 18 -18.70 -16.29 -6.92
N LEU A 19 -18.03 -15.76 -7.93
CA LEU A 19 -16.58 -15.98 -8.10
C LEU A 19 -15.82 -15.38 -6.91
N ALA A 20 -14.93 -16.17 -6.29
CA ALA A 20 -14.11 -15.73 -5.16
C ALA A 20 -13.25 -14.50 -5.51
N ALA A 21 -12.74 -14.44 -6.75
CA ALA A 21 -12.03 -13.29 -7.32
C ALA A 21 -12.85 -11.98 -7.33
N THR A 22 -14.17 -12.05 -7.25
CA THR A 22 -15.06 -10.87 -7.21
C THR A 22 -15.47 -10.46 -5.80
N LEU A 23 -15.05 -11.20 -4.77
CA LEU A 23 -15.34 -10.86 -3.39
C LEU A 23 -14.76 -9.49 -3.00
N PRO A 24 -15.44 -8.74 -2.11
CA PRO A 24 -14.93 -7.46 -1.62
C PRO A 24 -13.60 -7.60 -0.88
N PHE A 25 -12.62 -6.77 -1.25
CA PHE A 25 -11.30 -6.68 -0.66
C PHE A 25 -10.85 -5.22 -0.59
N GLY A 26 -10.64 -4.67 0.61
CA GLY A 26 -10.10 -3.31 0.78
C GLY A 26 -10.88 -2.19 0.08
N GLY A 27 -12.18 -2.37 -0.20
CA GLY A 27 -13.00 -1.40 -0.94
C GLY A 27 -12.98 -1.53 -2.47
N MET A 28 -12.39 -2.60 -3.01
CA MET A 28 -12.52 -3.05 -4.41
C MET A 28 -12.81 -4.57 -4.44
N SER A 29 -12.78 -5.24 -5.59
CA SER A 29 -12.77 -6.72 -5.61
C SER A 29 -11.35 -7.30 -5.50
N LEU A 30 -11.24 -8.57 -5.11
CA LEU A 30 -9.94 -9.25 -4.99
C LEU A 30 -9.14 -9.22 -6.30
N VAL A 31 -9.78 -9.46 -7.46
CA VAL A 31 -9.12 -9.38 -8.78
C VAL A 31 -8.60 -7.97 -9.10
N GLU A 32 -9.31 -6.92 -8.67
CA GLU A 32 -8.84 -5.54 -8.84
C GLU A 32 -7.61 -5.25 -7.96
N TYR A 33 -7.56 -5.84 -6.78
CA TYR A 33 -6.45 -5.73 -5.85
C TYR A 33 -5.22 -6.48 -6.40
N GLN A 34 -5.40 -7.72 -6.85
CA GLN A 34 -4.37 -8.51 -7.50
C GLN A 34 -3.80 -7.80 -8.74
N ALA A 35 -4.67 -7.26 -9.60
CA ALA A 35 -4.25 -6.46 -10.75
C ALA A 35 -3.48 -5.20 -10.33
N ARG A 36 -3.87 -4.53 -9.23
CA ARG A 36 -3.12 -3.38 -8.68
C ARG A 36 -1.67 -3.76 -8.37
N LEU A 37 -1.46 -4.89 -7.70
CA LEU A 37 -0.12 -5.37 -7.33
C LEU A 37 0.74 -5.63 -8.57
N LEU A 38 0.17 -6.27 -9.59
CA LEU A 38 0.87 -6.55 -10.85
C LEU A 38 1.24 -5.26 -11.60
N ILE A 39 0.31 -4.30 -11.67
CA ILE A 39 0.58 -2.98 -12.29
C ILE A 39 1.70 -2.26 -11.53
N ALA A 40 1.66 -2.26 -10.19
CA ALA A 40 2.70 -1.65 -9.35
C ALA A 40 4.07 -2.32 -9.54
N ALA A 41 4.10 -3.62 -9.82
CA ALA A 41 5.30 -4.36 -10.19
C ALA A 41 5.77 -4.12 -11.64
N GLY A 42 5.01 -3.36 -12.44
CA GLY A 42 5.36 -2.96 -13.80
C GLY A 42 4.67 -3.76 -14.90
N ALA A 43 3.63 -4.54 -14.59
CA ALA A 43 2.88 -5.28 -15.61
C ALA A 43 2.07 -4.32 -16.49
N GLN A 44 2.23 -4.44 -17.81
CA GLN A 44 1.54 -3.60 -18.80
C GLN A 44 0.39 -4.34 -19.51
N HIS A 45 0.37 -5.67 -19.40
CA HIS A 45 -0.67 -6.54 -19.92
C HIS A 45 -1.10 -7.53 -18.84
N ILE A 46 -2.40 -7.66 -18.61
CA ILE A 46 -2.97 -8.57 -17.63
C ILE A 46 -3.92 -9.52 -18.33
N LEU A 47 -3.65 -10.81 -18.19
CA LEU A 47 -4.52 -11.90 -18.56
C LEU A 47 -5.32 -12.33 -17.32
N VAL A 48 -6.63 -12.47 -17.46
CA VAL A 48 -7.50 -12.99 -16.39
C VAL A 48 -8.08 -14.32 -16.88
N ALA A 49 -7.59 -15.43 -16.33
CA ALA A 49 -8.07 -16.77 -16.63
C ALA A 49 -9.38 -17.03 -15.90
N VAL A 50 -10.45 -17.33 -16.65
CA VAL A 50 -11.82 -17.38 -16.13
C VAL A 50 -12.53 -18.65 -16.57
N SER A 51 -13.30 -19.25 -15.65
CA SER A 51 -14.22 -20.36 -15.96
C SER A 51 -15.53 -19.82 -16.57
N ARG A 52 -16.03 -18.71 -16.03
CA ARG A 52 -17.23 -18.02 -16.49
C ARG A 52 -17.09 -16.50 -16.39
N VAL A 53 -17.89 -15.80 -17.20
CA VAL A 53 -17.91 -14.33 -17.23
C VAL A 53 -19.19 -13.85 -16.53
N THR A 54 -19.03 -13.22 -15.37
CA THR A 54 -20.15 -12.64 -14.61
C THR A 54 -20.20 -11.12 -14.78
N PRO A 55 -21.36 -10.45 -14.57
CA PRO A 55 -21.45 -8.99 -14.58
C PRO A 55 -20.49 -8.33 -13.57
N ALA A 56 -20.29 -8.94 -12.41
CA ALA A 56 -19.36 -8.45 -11.38
C ALA A 56 -17.91 -8.46 -11.89
N LEU A 57 -17.50 -9.54 -12.57
CA LEU A 57 -16.17 -9.67 -13.15
C LEU A 57 -15.96 -8.70 -14.33
N LEU A 58 -16.94 -8.55 -15.21
CA LEU A 58 -16.90 -7.55 -16.29
C LEU A 58 -16.74 -6.14 -15.74
N GLY A 59 -17.49 -5.82 -14.68
CA GLY A 59 -17.35 -4.57 -13.95
C GLY A 59 -15.93 -4.37 -13.42
N ALA A 60 -15.37 -5.37 -12.73
CA ALA A 60 -14.00 -5.33 -12.21
C ALA A 60 -12.95 -5.13 -13.33
N VAL A 61 -13.02 -5.91 -14.41
CA VAL A 61 -12.11 -5.78 -15.57
C VAL A 61 -12.18 -4.38 -16.19
N SER A 62 -13.39 -3.81 -16.33
CA SER A 62 -13.57 -2.43 -16.82
C SER A 62 -12.88 -1.41 -15.92
N ARG A 63 -12.94 -1.58 -14.59
CA ARG A 63 -12.23 -0.71 -13.64
C ARG A 63 -10.72 -0.86 -13.73
N ILE A 64 -10.21 -2.08 -13.91
CA ILE A 64 -8.77 -2.32 -14.12
C ILE A 64 -8.28 -1.64 -15.40
N LYS A 65 -9.01 -1.77 -16.52
CA LYS A 65 -8.65 -1.13 -17.80
C LYS A 65 -8.50 0.39 -17.69
N ARG A 66 -9.33 1.05 -16.86
CA ARG A 66 -9.21 2.51 -16.62
C ARG A 66 -7.90 2.94 -15.96
N ARG A 67 -7.10 1.99 -15.45
CA ARG A 67 -5.75 2.25 -14.94
C ARG A 67 -4.68 2.31 -16.04
N GLY A 68 -5.06 2.20 -17.31
CA GLY A 68 -4.15 2.39 -18.45
C GLY A 68 -3.35 1.14 -18.85
N VAL A 69 -3.80 -0.06 -18.46
CA VAL A 69 -3.19 -1.33 -18.86
C VAL A 69 -4.12 -2.15 -19.74
N THR A 70 -3.53 -2.98 -20.59
CA THR A 70 -4.28 -3.93 -21.42
C THR A 70 -4.78 -5.06 -20.53
N VAL A 71 -6.07 -5.38 -20.60
CA VAL A 71 -6.66 -6.49 -19.84
C VAL A 71 -7.47 -7.38 -20.76
N ASP A 72 -7.14 -8.67 -20.76
CA ASP A 72 -7.81 -9.69 -21.54
C ASP A 72 -8.31 -10.82 -20.65
N MET A 73 -9.59 -11.15 -20.79
CA MET A 73 -10.09 -12.42 -20.25
C MET A 73 -9.70 -13.55 -21.19
N VAL A 74 -9.30 -14.68 -20.62
CA VAL A 74 -8.92 -15.90 -21.34
C VAL A 74 -9.59 -17.09 -20.67
N ARG A 75 -10.04 -18.07 -21.46
CA ARG A 75 -10.68 -19.29 -20.95
C ARG A 75 -9.77 -20.50 -20.97
N SER A 76 -8.58 -20.37 -21.55
CA SER A 76 -7.66 -21.48 -21.76
C SER A 76 -6.21 -21.01 -21.89
N ALA A 77 -5.27 -21.95 -21.75
CA ALA A 77 -3.85 -21.73 -22.01
C ALA A 77 -3.59 -21.28 -23.45
N GLN A 78 -4.35 -21.80 -24.42
CA GLN A 78 -4.23 -21.46 -25.84
C GLN A 78 -4.58 -19.98 -26.08
N GLU A 79 -5.67 -19.50 -25.48
CA GLU A 79 -6.02 -18.07 -25.55
C GLU A 79 -5.00 -17.20 -24.83
N ALA A 80 -4.49 -17.64 -23.68
CA ALA A 80 -3.45 -16.94 -22.93
C ALA A 80 -2.15 -16.82 -23.76
N ALA A 81 -1.68 -17.92 -24.35
CA ALA A 81 -0.49 -17.96 -25.19
C ALA A 81 -0.64 -17.12 -26.46
N ALA A 82 -1.82 -17.14 -27.08
CA ALA A 82 -2.08 -16.35 -28.29
C ALA A 82 -2.09 -14.83 -28.04
N LYS A 83 -2.47 -14.40 -26.82
CA LYS A 83 -2.52 -12.98 -26.45
C LYS A 83 -1.23 -12.49 -25.79
N ALA A 84 -0.49 -13.36 -25.11
CA ALA A 84 0.76 -12.99 -24.45
C ALA A 84 1.84 -12.61 -25.47
N HIS A 85 2.62 -11.57 -25.17
CA HIS A 85 3.79 -11.25 -25.99
C HIS A 85 4.85 -12.37 -25.86
N PRO A 86 5.48 -12.86 -26.94
CA PRO A 86 6.39 -14.02 -26.89
C PRO A 86 7.60 -13.86 -25.95
N LEU A 87 8.07 -12.62 -25.76
CA LEU A 87 9.17 -12.26 -24.84
C LEU A 87 8.67 -11.70 -23.49
N ALA A 88 7.40 -11.90 -23.15
CA ALA A 88 6.89 -11.49 -21.85
C ALA A 88 7.34 -12.44 -20.73
N GLU A 89 7.66 -11.85 -19.60
CA GLU A 89 7.77 -12.53 -18.32
C GLU A 89 6.40 -12.41 -17.64
N VAL A 90 5.78 -13.53 -17.29
CA VAL A 90 4.42 -13.59 -16.76
C VAL A 90 4.46 -13.88 -15.27
N VAL A 91 4.02 -12.92 -14.46
CA VAL A 91 3.77 -13.14 -13.04
C VAL A 91 2.37 -13.70 -12.88
N VAL A 92 2.29 -14.92 -12.37
CA VAL A 92 1.08 -15.71 -12.23
C VAL A 92 0.62 -15.65 -10.78
N PHE A 93 -0.64 -15.28 -10.56
CA PHE A 93 -1.32 -15.35 -9.27
C PHE A 93 -2.36 -16.46 -9.31
N ALA A 94 -2.31 -17.31 -8.29
CA ALA A 94 -3.33 -18.31 -8.03
C ALA A 94 -4.71 -17.69 -7.85
N ASP A 95 -5.71 -18.53 -8.06
CA ASP A 95 -7.06 -18.20 -7.67
C ASP A 95 -7.12 -17.84 -6.18
N SER A 96 -7.84 -16.75 -5.89
CA SER A 96 -8.15 -16.34 -4.52
C SER A 96 -6.92 -16.01 -3.67
N LEU A 97 -5.78 -15.73 -4.30
CA LEU A 97 -4.57 -15.27 -3.62
C LEU A 97 -4.73 -13.85 -3.07
N VAL A 98 -4.47 -13.71 -1.77
CA VAL A 98 -4.11 -12.45 -1.13
C VAL A 98 -2.60 -12.41 -0.94
N THR A 99 -1.96 -11.32 -1.34
CA THR A 99 -0.51 -11.10 -1.17
C THR A 99 -0.20 -9.62 -1.03
N THR A 100 1.06 -9.24 -0.90
CA THR A 100 1.51 -7.85 -0.68
C THR A 100 2.35 -7.32 -1.84
N ASP A 101 2.51 -6.00 -1.89
CA ASP A 101 3.37 -5.31 -2.86
C ASP A 101 4.83 -5.80 -2.79
N GLU A 102 5.34 -6.07 -1.58
CA GLU A 102 6.70 -6.55 -1.36
C GLU A 102 6.95 -7.94 -1.95
N VAL A 103 6.05 -8.89 -1.67
CA VAL A 103 6.17 -10.25 -2.21
C VAL A 103 6.03 -10.22 -3.74
N THR A 104 5.10 -9.42 -4.26
CA THR A 104 4.89 -9.27 -5.70
C THR A 104 6.11 -8.66 -6.39
N ALA A 105 6.67 -7.58 -5.86
CA ALA A 105 7.86 -6.94 -6.40
C ALA A 105 9.08 -7.88 -6.38
N ARG A 106 9.23 -8.66 -5.30
CA ARG A 106 10.29 -9.67 -5.19
C ARG A 106 10.15 -10.76 -6.25
N MET A 107 8.93 -11.23 -6.50
CA MET A 107 8.66 -12.23 -7.55
C MET A 107 8.84 -11.66 -8.96
N ALA A 108 8.39 -10.42 -9.21
CA ALA A 108 8.60 -9.76 -10.49
C ALA A 108 10.09 -9.55 -10.81
N GLY A 109 10.92 -9.27 -9.80
CA GLY A 109 12.37 -9.14 -9.92
C GLY A 109 13.15 -10.48 -9.93
N ALA A 110 12.48 -11.62 -9.71
CA ALA A 110 13.13 -12.93 -9.73
C ALA A 110 13.58 -13.34 -11.14
N SER A 111 14.38 -14.40 -11.25
CA SER A 111 14.67 -15.06 -12.53
C SER A 111 13.37 -15.59 -13.16
N SER A 112 13.35 -15.74 -14.49
CA SER A 112 12.29 -16.50 -15.16
C SER A 112 12.19 -17.91 -14.55
N ASP A 113 11.00 -18.49 -14.61
CA ASP A 113 10.67 -19.81 -14.08
C ASP A 113 11.04 -19.91 -12.59
N THR A 114 10.37 -19.11 -11.76
CA THR A 114 10.49 -19.13 -10.30
C THR A 114 9.13 -19.37 -9.65
N LEU A 115 9.07 -20.30 -8.70
CA LEU A 115 7.88 -20.61 -7.90
C LEU A 115 8.08 -20.10 -6.47
N LEU A 116 7.09 -19.39 -5.93
CA LEU A 116 7.05 -19.07 -4.51
C LEU A 116 6.53 -20.29 -3.74
N ILE A 117 7.26 -20.74 -2.74
CA ILE A 117 6.96 -21.95 -1.99
C ILE A 117 6.85 -21.68 -0.48
N THR A 118 6.05 -22.51 0.18
CA THR A 118 5.94 -22.58 1.65
C THR A 118 6.03 -24.04 2.10
N GLU A 119 6.30 -24.27 3.37
CA GLU A 119 6.27 -25.61 3.97
C GLU A 119 4.83 -26.16 3.97
N ASP A 120 4.69 -27.47 3.77
CA ASP A 120 3.42 -28.19 3.83
C ASP A 120 3.01 -28.42 5.30
N ASP A 121 2.43 -27.39 5.93
CA ASP A 121 2.01 -27.41 7.35
C ASP A 121 0.59 -27.95 7.58
N GLY A 122 -0.08 -28.41 6.52
CA GLY A 122 -1.42 -29.00 6.57
C GLY A 122 -2.57 -28.01 6.84
N SER A 123 -2.33 -26.69 6.80
CA SER A 123 -3.36 -25.68 7.10
C SER A 123 -4.07 -25.14 5.83
N ALA A 124 -5.34 -25.54 5.67
CA ALA A 124 -6.41 -24.98 4.80
C ALA A 124 -6.21 -24.95 3.25
N PRO A 125 -7.31 -24.98 2.45
CA PRO A 125 -7.32 -25.57 1.13
C PRO A 125 -7.02 -24.55 0.02
N ALA A 126 -5.84 -24.69 -0.58
CA ALA A 126 -5.45 -24.40 -1.96
C ALA A 126 -4.02 -23.85 -1.96
N VAL A 127 -3.03 -24.73 -1.77
CA VAL A 127 -1.61 -24.44 -1.91
C VAL A 127 -1.07 -25.70 -2.58
N GLU A 128 -1.18 -25.79 -3.91
CA GLU A 128 -0.93 -27.02 -4.66
C GLU A 128 0.44 -27.62 -4.30
N ARG A 129 0.48 -28.90 -3.95
CA ARG A 129 1.73 -29.57 -3.52
C ARG A 129 2.68 -29.67 -4.70
N ILE A 130 3.89 -29.15 -4.53
CA ILE A 130 4.94 -29.19 -5.55
C ILE A 130 5.83 -30.41 -5.35
N ASP A 131 6.19 -30.71 -4.10
CA ASP A 131 6.99 -31.86 -3.73
C ASP A 131 6.56 -32.42 -2.36
N ALA A 132 7.36 -33.30 -1.77
CA ALA A 132 7.04 -33.96 -0.51
C ALA A 132 7.01 -32.99 0.70
N ALA A 133 7.72 -31.87 0.64
CA ALA A 133 7.91 -30.94 1.76
C ALA A 133 7.34 -29.53 1.47
N HIS A 134 7.10 -29.19 0.20
CA HIS A 134 6.76 -27.83 -0.20
C HIS A 134 5.47 -27.75 -1.03
N CYS A 135 4.73 -26.68 -0.76
CA CYS A 135 3.51 -26.30 -1.46
C CYS A 135 3.69 -24.96 -2.16
N TRP A 136 2.95 -24.75 -3.24
CA TRP A 136 2.96 -23.51 -4.00
C TRP A 136 2.23 -22.37 -3.27
N ALA A 137 2.97 -21.35 -2.84
CA ALA A 137 2.44 -20.17 -2.15
C ALA A 137 1.69 -19.18 -3.08
N GLY A 138 1.09 -19.69 -4.16
CA GLY A 138 0.18 -18.98 -5.04
C GLY A 138 0.78 -17.93 -5.98
N ILE A 139 2.10 -17.74 -6.00
CA ILE A 139 2.76 -16.87 -6.98
C ILE A 139 3.81 -17.62 -7.77
N ALA A 140 3.82 -17.45 -9.08
CA ALA A 140 4.89 -17.91 -9.95
C ALA A 140 5.35 -16.78 -10.87
N LYS A 141 6.57 -16.87 -11.37
CA LYS A 141 7.05 -16.10 -12.52
C LYS A 141 7.49 -17.11 -13.58
N ILE A 142 6.92 -17.02 -14.77
CA ILE A 142 7.24 -17.93 -15.89
C ILE A 142 7.49 -17.15 -17.16
N GLY A 143 8.29 -17.72 -18.06
CA GLY A 143 8.40 -17.18 -19.42
C GLY A 143 7.11 -17.42 -20.22
N ALA A 144 6.76 -16.52 -21.14
CA ALA A 144 5.59 -16.70 -22.01
C ALA A 144 5.66 -17.99 -22.86
N GLY A 145 6.86 -18.51 -23.14
CA GLY A 145 7.06 -19.80 -23.79
C GLY A 145 6.37 -20.97 -23.06
N ARG A 146 6.30 -20.92 -21.71
CA ARG A 146 5.60 -21.92 -20.91
C ARG A 146 4.10 -21.95 -21.18
N LEU A 147 3.49 -20.81 -21.48
CA LEU A 147 2.08 -20.76 -21.91
C LEU A 147 1.86 -21.53 -23.21
N GLY A 148 2.84 -21.48 -24.13
CA GLY A 148 2.82 -22.27 -25.37
C GLY A 148 2.93 -23.77 -25.13
N GLU A 149 3.79 -24.20 -24.21
CA GLU A 149 3.91 -25.62 -23.80
C GLU A 149 2.60 -26.14 -23.20
N ILE A 150 1.97 -25.35 -22.33
CA ILE A 150 0.67 -25.69 -21.73
C ILE A 150 -0.44 -25.69 -22.79
N ALA A 151 -0.39 -24.76 -23.76
CA ALA A 151 -1.34 -24.68 -24.86
C ALA A 151 -1.30 -25.91 -25.80
N ALA A 152 -0.19 -26.66 -25.82
CA ALA A 152 -0.06 -27.91 -26.56
C ALA A 152 -0.64 -29.13 -25.82
N MET A 153 -0.97 -28.98 -24.53
CA MET A 153 -1.56 -30.05 -23.72
C MET A 153 -3.07 -30.22 -24.00
N PRO A 154 -3.67 -31.38 -23.64
CA PRO A 154 -5.10 -31.60 -23.72
C PRO A 154 -5.91 -30.49 -23.02
N ARG A 155 -7.03 -30.09 -23.62
CA ARG A 155 -7.82 -28.93 -23.16
C ARG A 155 -8.60 -29.20 -21.87
N GLU A 156 -8.79 -30.46 -21.55
CA GLU A 156 -9.51 -30.94 -20.36
C GLU A 156 -8.66 -30.81 -19.09
N TYR A 157 -7.35 -30.59 -19.24
CA TYR A 157 -6.47 -30.41 -18.10
C TYR A 157 -6.70 -29.05 -17.45
N ASP A 158 -6.69 -29.01 -16.13
CA ASP A 158 -6.77 -27.76 -15.39
C ASP A 158 -5.57 -26.86 -15.74
N PHE A 159 -5.85 -25.62 -16.13
CA PHE A 159 -4.84 -24.71 -16.62
C PHE A 159 -3.83 -24.34 -15.52
N GLN A 160 -4.29 -24.09 -14.29
CA GLN A 160 -3.42 -23.68 -13.20
C GLN A 160 -2.51 -24.84 -12.77
N SER A 161 -3.06 -26.02 -12.52
CA SER A 161 -2.28 -27.19 -12.10
C SER A 161 -1.32 -27.67 -13.19
N THR A 162 -1.71 -27.60 -14.46
CA THR A 162 -0.81 -27.95 -15.57
C THR A 162 0.35 -26.97 -15.70
N LEU A 163 0.10 -25.67 -15.48
CA LEU A 163 1.14 -24.64 -15.46
C LEU A 163 2.18 -24.93 -14.38
N LEU A 164 1.74 -25.24 -13.16
CA LEU A 164 2.63 -25.56 -12.06
C LEU A 164 3.43 -26.83 -12.34
N ARG A 165 2.76 -27.88 -12.85
CA ARG A 165 3.42 -29.13 -13.20
C ARG A 165 4.53 -28.92 -14.25
N ILE A 166 4.27 -28.16 -15.30
CA ILE A 166 5.26 -27.84 -16.33
C ILE A 166 6.41 -27.01 -15.75
N ALA A 167 6.11 -26.00 -14.93
CA ALA A 167 7.12 -25.18 -14.29
C ALA A 167 8.06 -26.02 -13.41
N VAL A 168 7.51 -26.92 -12.59
CA VAL A 168 8.29 -27.84 -11.74
C VAL A 168 9.13 -28.80 -12.57
N GLN A 169 8.55 -29.44 -13.58
CA GLN A 169 9.27 -30.36 -14.47
C GLN A 169 10.41 -29.69 -15.22
N SER A 170 10.27 -28.40 -15.50
CA SER A 170 11.28 -27.59 -16.18
C SER A 170 12.37 -27.06 -15.25
N GLY A 171 12.37 -27.46 -13.98
CA GLY A 171 13.37 -27.05 -13.00
C GLY A 171 13.19 -25.62 -12.51
N ALA A 172 11.95 -25.12 -12.43
CA ALA A 172 11.69 -23.78 -11.91
C ALA A 172 12.33 -23.59 -10.52
N ARG A 173 13.00 -22.45 -10.35
CA ARG A 173 13.66 -22.09 -9.10
C ARG A 173 12.62 -21.96 -8.00
N GLN A 174 12.86 -22.59 -6.87
CA GLN A 174 12.00 -22.45 -5.69
C GLN A 174 12.48 -21.30 -4.81
N MET A 175 11.62 -20.32 -4.58
CA MET A 175 11.86 -19.19 -3.67
C MET A 175 10.99 -19.36 -2.43
N ARG A 176 11.60 -19.35 -1.24
CA ARG A 176 10.83 -19.45 0.01
C ARG A 176 10.06 -18.17 0.30
N LEU A 177 8.80 -18.35 0.69
CA LEU A 177 7.95 -17.30 1.22
C LEU A 177 8.61 -16.69 2.48
N PRO A 178 8.68 -15.35 2.61
CA PRO A 178 9.13 -14.71 3.85
C PRO A 178 8.27 -15.13 5.05
N ALA A 179 8.89 -15.40 6.20
CA ALA A 179 8.21 -15.89 7.39
C ALA A 179 7.15 -14.91 7.95
N ASP A 180 7.28 -13.62 7.63
CA ASP A 180 6.34 -12.56 8.01
C ASP A 180 5.24 -12.29 6.97
N ALA A 181 5.31 -12.92 5.78
CA ALA A 181 4.34 -12.72 4.72
C ALA A 181 2.93 -13.17 5.14
N ALA A 182 2.80 -14.32 5.80
CA ALA A 182 1.51 -14.82 6.30
C ALA A 182 0.87 -13.84 7.30
N LYS A 183 1.67 -13.30 8.23
CA LYS A 183 1.23 -12.26 9.19
C LYS A 183 0.82 -10.96 8.49
N SER A 184 1.45 -10.68 7.35
CA SER A 184 1.17 -9.51 6.51
C SER A 184 -0.03 -9.72 5.58
N GLY A 185 -0.72 -10.87 5.69
CA GLY A 185 -1.95 -11.17 4.97
C GLY A 185 -1.77 -12.08 3.75
N HIS A 186 -0.57 -12.56 3.45
CA HIS A 186 -0.34 -13.51 2.37
C HIS A 186 -1.07 -14.85 2.63
N GLY A 187 -1.72 -15.39 1.60
CA GLY A 187 -2.38 -16.68 1.62
C GLY A 187 -3.55 -16.74 0.64
N ILE A 188 -4.10 -17.93 0.43
CA ILE A 188 -5.25 -18.16 -0.45
C ILE A 188 -6.51 -18.26 0.41
N GLU A 189 -7.57 -17.57 0.00
CA GLU A 189 -8.79 -17.46 0.80
C GLU A 189 -10.03 -17.26 -0.06
N ARG A 190 -11.00 -18.17 0.09
CA ARG A 190 -12.23 -18.21 -0.71
C ARG A 190 -13.46 -17.82 0.08
N ALA A 191 -13.41 -17.83 1.41
CA ALA A 191 -14.53 -17.44 2.26
C ALA A 191 -14.53 -15.92 2.52
N GLY A 192 -15.67 -15.25 2.32
CA GLY A 192 -15.79 -13.80 2.46
C GLY A 192 -15.33 -13.24 3.83
N ALA A 193 -15.66 -13.92 4.94
CA ALA A 193 -15.30 -13.48 6.28
C ALA A 193 -13.78 -13.58 6.56
N ALA A 194 -13.17 -14.68 6.12
CA ALA A 194 -11.73 -14.88 6.27
C ALA A 194 -10.94 -13.95 5.32
N LEU A 195 -11.47 -13.69 4.13
CA LEU A 195 -10.92 -12.73 3.18
C LEU A 195 -10.92 -11.30 3.76
N ALA A 196 -12.00 -10.90 4.45
CA ALA A 196 -12.05 -9.63 5.16
C ALA A 196 -10.99 -9.54 6.27
N THR A 197 -10.73 -10.63 6.98
CA THR A 197 -9.67 -10.70 8.00
C THR A 197 -8.28 -10.53 7.39
N ARG A 198 -7.98 -11.21 6.27
CA ARG A 198 -6.72 -11.02 5.52
C ARG A 198 -6.61 -9.62 4.92
N SER A 199 -7.70 -9.05 4.40
CA SER A 199 -7.75 -7.65 3.97
C SER A 199 -7.33 -6.73 5.10
N ASN A 200 -7.84 -6.92 6.32
CA ASN A 200 -7.44 -6.12 7.48
C ASN A 200 -5.95 -6.32 7.85
N ALA A 201 -5.41 -7.52 7.69
CA ALA A 201 -3.98 -7.80 7.91
C ALA A 201 -3.09 -7.08 6.89
N VAL A 202 -3.44 -7.13 5.59
CA VAL A 202 -2.74 -6.38 4.53
C VAL A 202 -2.80 -4.88 4.78
N ILE A 203 -3.97 -4.37 5.16
CA ILE A 203 -4.16 -2.96 5.55
C ILE A 203 -3.24 -2.61 6.73
N ALA A 204 -3.19 -3.46 7.75
CA ALA A 204 -2.37 -3.23 8.93
C ALA A 204 -0.87 -3.27 8.62
N ALA A 205 -0.44 -4.12 7.67
CA ALA A 205 0.92 -4.21 7.17
C ALA A 205 1.32 -2.97 6.36
N LEU A 206 0.47 -2.51 5.44
CA LEU A 206 0.66 -1.26 4.68
C LEU A 206 0.73 -0.04 5.61
N ALA A 207 -0.14 0.03 6.62
CA ALA A 207 -0.09 1.07 7.64
C ALA A 207 1.18 1.00 8.52
N GLY A 208 1.77 -0.19 8.65
CA GLY A 208 3.00 -0.44 9.40
C GLY A 208 4.29 -0.08 8.65
N GLN A 209 4.26 -0.03 7.31
CA GLN A 209 5.42 0.38 6.48
C GLN A 209 5.73 1.89 6.55
N ARG A 210 4.97 2.69 7.30
CA ARG A 210 5.23 4.12 7.49
C ARG A 210 6.49 4.37 8.32
N ARG A 211 7.36 5.24 7.80
CA ARG A 211 8.79 5.32 8.12
C ARG A 211 9.15 6.14 9.37
N GLY A 212 8.20 6.83 10.01
CA GLY A 212 8.42 7.69 11.19
C GLY A 212 7.87 7.11 12.49
N TRP A 213 8.53 7.37 13.63
CA TRP A 213 8.03 6.96 14.95
C TRP A 213 6.65 7.54 15.26
N ALA A 214 6.39 8.81 14.92
CA ALA A 214 5.11 9.44 15.19
C ALA A 214 3.99 8.80 14.37
N ASP A 215 4.27 8.49 13.10
CA ASP A 215 3.34 7.73 12.25
C ASP A 215 3.05 6.36 12.86
N ARG A 216 4.09 5.61 13.23
CA ARG A 216 3.99 4.26 13.78
C ARG A 216 3.24 4.18 15.12
N PHE A 217 3.53 5.08 16.05
CA PHE A 217 3.02 5.01 17.42
C PHE A 217 1.76 5.84 17.67
N PHE A 218 1.50 6.89 16.90
CA PHE A 218 0.35 7.79 17.13
C PHE A 218 -0.69 7.68 16.02
N PHE A 219 -0.29 7.81 14.75
CA PHE A 219 -1.25 7.85 13.64
C PHE A 219 -1.71 6.46 13.19
N THR A 220 -0.84 5.46 13.19
CA THR A 220 -1.17 4.08 12.79
C THR A 220 -2.24 3.43 13.70
N PRO A 221 -2.22 3.55 15.05
CA PRO A 221 -3.31 3.05 15.88
C PRO A 221 -4.66 3.70 15.56
N ILE A 222 -4.66 5.01 15.33
CA ILE A 222 -5.87 5.76 14.98
C ILE A 222 -6.40 5.31 13.63
N SER A 223 -5.53 5.19 12.63
CA SER A 223 -5.93 4.76 11.29
C SER A 223 -6.45 3.31 11.31
N ARG A 224 -5.82 2.40 12.07
CA ARG A 224 -6.29 1.01 12.26
C ARG A 224 -7.69 0.93 12.85
N LEU A 225 -8.07 1.86 13.73
CA LEU A 225 -9.40 1.91 14.33
C LEU A 225 -10.47 2.48 13.38
N LEU A 226 -10.09 3.46 12.54
CA LEU A 226 -11.01 4.18 11.66
C LEU A 226 -11.20 3.47 10.32
N LEU A 227 -10.13 2.91 9.74
CA LEU A 227 -10.11 2.45 8.36
C LEU A 227 -11.09 1.30 8.08
N PRO A 228 -11.23 0.26 8.94
CA PRO A 228 -12.24 -0.79 8.73
C PRO A 228 -13.67 -0.23 8.69
N ARG A 229 -13.98 0.77 9.53
CA ARG A 229 -15.31 1.42 9.57
C ARG A 229 -15.57 2.27 8.32
N LEU A 230 -14.54 2.95 7.82
CA LEU A 230 -14.63 3.75 6.59
C LEU A 230 -14.82 2.88 5.36
N VAL A 231 -14.11 1.74 5.29
CA VAL A 231 -14.26 0.75 4.23
C VAL A 231 -15.66 0.12 4.26
N ALA A 232 -16.14 -0.29 5.44
CA ALA A 232 -17.47 -0.89 5.60
C ALA A 232 -18.60 0.06 5.18
N ARG A 233 -18.45 1.37 5.42
CA ARG A 233 -19.45 2.39 5.03
C ARG A 233 -19.34 2.83 3.56
N GLY A 234 -18.39 2.31 2.79
CA GLY A 234 -18.21 2.70 1.39
C GLY A 234 -17.85 4.18 1.23
N VAL A 235 -17.19 4.78 2.23
CA VAL A 235 -16.93 6.22 2.25
C VAL A 235 -16.09 6.62 1.01
N PRO A 236 -16.54 7.62 0.22
CA PRO A 236 -15.77 8.11 -0.92
C PRO A 236 -14.42 8.68 -0.47
N ASP A 237 -13.36 8.41 -1.22
CA ASP A 237 -12.00 8.84 -0.87
C ASP A 237 -11.88 10.37 -0.70
N TRP A 238 -12.55 11.13 -1.58
CA TRP A 238 -12.55 12.59 -1.56
C TRP A 238 -13.09 13.19 -0.26
N SER A 239 -13.94 12.46 0.48
CA SER A 239 -14.54 12.97 1.72
C SER A 239 -13.50 13.10 2.83
N LEU A 240 -12.45 12.26 2.86
CA LEU A 240 -11.37 12.36 3.83
C LEU A 240 -10.45 13.54 3.51
N ILE A 241 -10.17 13.80 2.22
CA ILE A 241 -9.47 15.02 1.80
C ILE A 241 -10.28 16.25 2.20
N ALA A 242 -11.56 16.30 1.81
CA ALA A 242 -12.43 17.44 2.07
C ALA A 242 -12.57 17.70 3.58
N GLY A 243 -12.80 16.64 4.37
CA GLY A 243 -12.85 16.73 5.82
C GLY A 243 -11.53 17.23 6.42
N GLY A 244 -10.39 16.70 5.97
CA GLY A 244 -9.07 17.17 6.40
C GLY A 244 -8.84 18.64 6.07
N VAL A 245 -9.22 19.09 4.87
CA VAL A 245 -9.10 20.49 4.43
C VAL A 245 -10.00 21.41 5.24
N VAL A 246 -11.24 21.03 5.52
CA VAL A 246 -12.16 21.82 6.35
C VAL A 246 -11.63 21.97 7.77
N VAL A 247 -11.14 20.88 8.38
CA VAL A 247 -10.53 20.93 9.71
C VAL A 247 -9.25 21.79 9.69
N ALA A 248 -8.41 21.66 8.67
CA ALA A 248 -7.22 22.48 8.49
C ALA A 248 -7.54 23.97 8.35
N ALA A 249 -8.58 24.32 7.58
CA ALA A 249 -9.05 25.70 7.46
C ALA A 249 -9.55 26.24 8.82
N GLY A 250 -10.27 25.43 9.59
CA GLY A 250 -10.69 25.77 10.95
C GLY A 250 -9.50 26.00 11.90
N VAL A 251 -8.43 25.20 11.79
CA VAL A 251 -7.18 25.40 12.53
C VAL A 251 -6.56 26.76 12.22
N LEU A 252 -6.45 27.13 10.94
CA LEU A 252 -5.87 28.41 10.54
C LEU A 252 -6.72 29.59 10.98
N ALA A 253 -8.06 29.48 10.89
CA ALA A 253 -8.97 30.47 11.44
C ALA A 253 -8.80 30.61 12.96
N GLY A 254 -8.69 29.50 13.69
CA GLY A 254 -8.44 29.50 15.13
C GLY A 254 -7.11 30.17 15.51
N ILE A 255 -6.05 29.94 14.73
CA ILE A 255 -4.75 30.63 14.91
C ILE A 255 -4.89 32.12 14.65
N ALA A 256 -5.58 32.52 13.57
CA ALA A 256 -5.82 33.92 13.23
C ALA A 256 -6.62 34.66 14.31
N LEU A 257 -7.55 33.98 14.99
CA LEU A 257 -8.32 34.49 16.12
C LEU A 257 -7.55 34.46 17.46
N GLY A 258 -6.28 34.04 17.47
CA GLY A 258 -5.44 34.01 18.66
C GLY A 258 -5.58 32.76 19.53
N HIS A 259 -6.39 31.77 19.13
CA HIS A 259 -6.60 30.51 19.84
C HIS A 259 -5.54 29.44 19.51
N VAL A 260 -4.26 29.84 19.44
CA VAL A 260 -3.14 28.97 19.03
C VAL A 260 -3.06 27.69 19.88
N ARG A 261 -3.36 27.78 21.19
CA ARG A 261 -3.31 26.64 22.12
C ARG A 261 -4.27 25.51 21.73
N TYR A 262 -5.47 25.85 21.25
CA TYR A 262 -6.49 24.87 20.88
C TYR A 262 -6.36 24.41 19.42
N ALA A 263 -5.74 25.24 18.58
CA ALA A 263 -5.55 24.93 17.16
C ALA A 263 -4.60 23.74 16.93
N PHE A 264 -3.56 23.56 17.75
CA PHE A 264 -2.58 22.48 17.60
C PHE A 264 -3.16 21.06 17.79
N PRO A 265 -3.92 20.77 18.85
CA PRO A 265 -4.62 19.49 18.98
C PRO A 265 -5.56 19.21 17.79
N VAL A 266 -6.26 20.23 17.28
CA VAL A 266 -7.14 20.08 16.12
C VAL A 266 -6.33 19.84 14.82
N ALA A 267 -5.14 20.44 14.71
CA ALA A 267 -4.23 20.17 13.59
C ALA A 267 -3.77 18.70 13.55
N LEU A 268 -3.60 18.04 14.70
CA LEU A 268 -3.32 16.61 14.76
C LEU A 268 -4.48 15.76 14.22
N VAL A 269 -5.73 16.21 14.42
CA VAL A 269 -6.90 15.55 13.84
C VAL A 269 -6.90 15.68 12.32
N ALA A 270 -6.61 16.86 11.77
CA ALA A 270 -6.47 17.05 10.32
C ALA A 270 -5.35 16.17 9.74
N ALA A 271 -4.19 16.09 10.42
CA ALA A 271 -3.09 15.21 10.02
C ALA A 271 -3.50 13.72 10.03
N ALA A 272 -4.27 13.28 11.04
CA ALA A 272 -4.78 11.92 11.12
C ALA A 272 -5.78 11.61 9.99
N LEU A 273 -6.64 12.56 9.62
CA LEU A 273 -7.55 12.41 8.47
C LEU A 273 -6.78 12.26 7.16
N PHE A 274 -5.78 13.11 6.90
CA PHE A 274 -4.96 13.00 5.70
C PHE A 274 -4.15 11.69 5.68
N SER A 275 -3.57 11.29 6.82
CA SER A 275 -2.86 10.02 6.98
C SER A 275 -3.76 8.81 6.68
N THR A 276 -4.98 8.80 7.22
CA THR A 276 -5.96 7.72 7.01
C THR A 276 -6.44 7.70 5.56
N GLY A 277 -6.66 8.87 4.95
CA GLY A 277 -7.02 8.99 3.54
C GLY A 277 -5.90 8.51 2.59
N ALA A 278 -4.63 8.81 2.87
CA ALA A 278 -3.51 8.25 2.12
C ALA A 278 -3.52 6.71 2.13
N LEU A 279 -3.78 6.09 3.29
CA LEU A 279 -3.89 4.64 3.39
C LEU A 279 -5.07 4.09 2.59
N LEU A 280 -6.22 4.75 2.66
CA LEU A 280 -7.41 4.33 1.90
C LEU A 280 -7.18 4.46 0.39
N ALA A 281 -6.58 5.56 -0.06
CA ALA A 281 -6.23 5.79 -1.46
C ALA A 281 -5.17 4.78 -1.95
N SER A 282 -4.15 4.47 -1.13
CA SER A 282 -3.13 3.47 -1.48
C SER A 282 -3.74 2.07 -1.62
N LEU A 283 -4.65 1.71 -0.71
CA LEU A 283 -5.41 0.45 -0.80
C LEU A 283 -6.24 0.38 -2.07
N ARG A 284 -6.87 1.51 -2.44
CA ARG A 284 -7.67 1.64 -3.66
C ARG A 284 -6.84 1.68 -4.96
N GLY A 285 -5.52 1.76 -4.86
CA GLY A 285 -4.63 1.93 -6.02
C GLY A 285 -4.83 3.28 -6.71
N GLU A 286 -5.28 4.28 -5.98
CA GLU A 286 -5.42 5.65 -6.46
C GLU A 286 -4.13 6.42 -6.19
N ASP A 287 -3.02 6.00 -6.82
CA ASP A 287 -1.67 6.50 -6.52
C ASP A 287 -1.56 8.03 -6.58
N ARG A 288 -2.31 8.67 -7.49
CA ARG A 288 -2.37 10.14 -7.57
C ARG A 288 -2.97 10.75 -6.30
N ARG A 289 -4.05 10.17 -5.76
CA ARG A 289 -4.69 10.67 -4.53
C ARG A 289 -3.91 10.31 -3.29
N ALA A 290 -3.33 9.11 -3.24
CA ALA A 290 -2.39 8.74 -2.18
C ALA A 290 -1.23 9.74 -2.08
N ARG A 291 -0.62 10.09 -3.23
CA ARG A 291 0.41 11.14 -3.31
C ARG A 291 -0.09 12.51 -2.86
N LEU A 292 -1.32 12.90 -3.20
CA LEU A 292 -1.92 14.15 -2.74
C LEU A 292 -2.08 14.18 -1.21
N HIS A 293 -2.58 13.08 -0.63
CA HIS A 293 -2.69 12.95 0.83
C HIS A 293 -1.34 12.96 1.53
N ASP A 294 -0.37 12.21 1.00
CA ASP A 294 0.99 12.18 1.55
C ASP A 294 1.68 13.55 1.45
N ALA A 295 1.40 14.34 0.41
CA ALA A 295 1.86 15.72 0.29
C ALA A 295 1.07 16.71 1.17
N ALA A 296 -0.18 16.40 1.51
CA ALA A 296 -1.02 17.27 2.34
C ALA A 296 -0.54 17.34 3.79
N VAL A 297 0.04 16.26 4.33
CA VAL A 297 0.57 16.24 5.71
C VAL A 297 1.75 17.22 5.91
N PRO A 298 2.84 17.20 5.11
CA PRO A 298 3.90 18.19 5.20
C PRO A 298 3.42 19.61 4.90
N ALA A 299 2.50 19.78 3.93
CA ALA A 299 1.93 21.08 3.63
C ALA A 299 1.15 21.66 4.83
N LEU A 300 0.27 20.85 5.44
CA LEU A 300 -0.45 21.21 6.65
C LEU A 300 0.51 21.57 7.79
N ALA A 301 1.50 20.71 8.05
CA ALA A 301 2.49 20.92 9.10
C ALA A 301 3.24 22.25 8.91
N GLY A 302 3.74 22.51 7.71
CA GLY A 302 4.43 23.75 7.39
C GLY A 302 3.55 24.99 7.57
N VAL A 303 2.32 24.96 7.02
CA VAL A 303 1.40 26.11 7.09
C VAL A 303 0.97 26.39 8.53
N VAL A 304 0.65 25.36 9.33
CA VAL A 304 0.27 25.52 10.74
C VAL A 304 1.43 26.06 11.58
N VAL A 305 2.64 25.54 11.38
CA VAL A 305 3.85 26.00 12.09
C VAL A 305 4.16 27.47 11.77
N LEU A 306 4.11 27.85 10.49
CA LEU A 306 4.35 29.23 10.06
C LEU A 306 3.26 30.18 10.56
N ALA A 307 1.99 29.79 10.47
CA ALA A 307 0.88 30.60 10.99
C ALA A 307 0.98 30.81 12.50
N ALA A 308 1.34 29.76 13.26
CA ALA A 308 1.59 29.87 14.68
C ALA A 308 2.78 30.77 14.99
N GLY A 309 3.91 30.60 14.28
CA GLY A 309 5.09 31.46 14.41
C GLY A 309 4.78 32.93 14.14
N ALA A 310 3.94 33.22 13.14
CA ALA A 310 3.45 34.55 12.84
C ALA A 310 2.60 35.12 13.98
N ALA A 311 1.58 34.39 14.43
CA ALA A 311 0.66 34.82 15.48
C ALA A 311 1.38 35.08 16.82
N ILE A 312 2.35 34.23 17.17
CA ILE A 312 3.16 34.39 18.39
C ILE A 312 4.12 35.58 18.25
N SER A 313 4.74 35.77 17.08
CA SER A 313 5.63 36.91 16.86
C SER A 313 4.88 38.24 16.95
N SER A 314 3.64 38.29 16.42
CA SER A 314 2.80 39.49 16.51
C SER A 314 2.34 39.79 17.94
N SER A 315 2.13 38.78 18.79
CA SER A 315 1.68 39.01 20.16
C SER A 315 2.79 39.43 21.12
N VAL A 316 4.03 38.97 20.86
CA VAL A 316 5.21 39.28 21.69
C VAL A 316 6.06 40.43 21.11
N ALA A 317 5.71 40.93 19.92
CA ALA A 317 6.45 41.96 19.17
C ALA A 317 7.94 41.63 18.94
N LEU A 318 8.27 40.34 18.86
CA LEU A 318 9.61 39.82 18.63
C LEU A 318 9.57 38.81 17.46
N PRO A 319 10.50 38.89 16.49
CA PRO A 319 10.48 38.00 15.32
C PRO A 319 10.95 36.56 15.63
N THR A 320 11.37 36.28 16.87
CA THR A 320 11.99 35.01 17.28
C THR A 320 11.14 33.80 16.93
N ALA A 321 9.82 33.84 17.19
CA ALA A 321 8.95 32.70 16.91
C ALA A 321 8.82 32.42 15.40
N MET A 322 8.75 33.46 14.58
CA MET A 322 8.70 33.33 13.12
C MET A 322 10.02 32.76 12.58
N ILE A 323 11.16 33.23 13.06
CA ILE A 323 12.48 32.73 12.63
C ILE A 323 12.61 31.24 12.96
N LEU A 324 12.22 30.83 14.18
CA LEU A 324 12.25 29.42 14.58
C LEU A 324 11.28 28.55 13.77
N ALA A 325 10.08 29.07 13.48
CA ALA A 325 9.11 28.39 12.61
C ALA A 325 9.65 28.19 11.19
N LEU A 326 10.27 29.24 10.61
CA LEU A 326 10.86 29.17 9.28
C LEU A 326 12.04 28.18 9.25
N ALA A 327 12.91 28.22 10.26
CA ALA A 327 14.03 27.29 10.39
C ALA A 327 13.55 25.84 10.50
N LEU A 328 12.53 25.58 11.33
CA LEU A 328 11.91 24.25 11.45
C LEU A 328 11.38 23.75 10.10
N VAL A 329 10.59 24.57 9.40
CA VAL A 329 10.03 24.18 8.09
C VAL A 329 11.13 23.95 7.05
N ALA A 330 12.17 24.80 7.03
CA ALA A 330 13.30 24.63 6.13
C ALA A 330 14.06 23.32 6.41
N PHE A 331 14.43 23.05 7.66
CA PHE A 331 15.13 21.82 8.02
C PHE A 331 14.29 20.57 7.74
N ALA A 332 12.99 20.60 8.03
CA ALA A 332 12.07 19.52 7.71
C ALA A 332 12.00 19.26 6.19
N ALA A 333 11.80 20.30 5.39
CA ALA A 333 11.71 20.19 3.93
C ALA A 333 13.02 19.71 3.30
N MET A 334 14.17 20.15 3.82
CA MET A 334 15.47 19.63 3.40
C MET A 334 15.62 18.16 3.79
N ALA A 335 15.26 17.78 5.02
CA ALA A 335 15.39 16.41 5.50
C ALA A 335 14.53 15.42 4.71
N GLU A 336 13.37 15.82 4.20
CA GLU A 336 12.53 14.99 3.33
C GLU A 336 13.17 14.71 1.97
N ARG A 337 13.96 15.64 1.44
CA ARG A 337 14.62 15.50 0.13
C ARG A 337 15.88 14.63 0.17
N VAL A 338 16.42 14.34 1.35
CA VAL A 338 17.63 13.50 1.48
C VAL A 338 17.25 12.01 1.37
N PRO A 339 17.76 11.27 0.36
CA PRO A 339 17.44 9.86 0.13
C PRO A 339 18.24 8.93 1.07
N ALA A 340 18.06 9.10 2.37
CA ALA A 340 18.74 8.33 3.41
C ALA A 340 17.84 7.20 3.96
N PRO A 341 18.40 6.04 4.36
CA PRO A 341 17.65 5.00 5.06
C PRO A 341 17.06 5.58 6.36
N SER A 342 15.75 5.37 6.57
CA SER A 342 15.04 5.95 7.72
C SER A 342 15.42 5.20 9.01
N ARG A 343 15.98 5.92 9.99
CA ARG A 343 16.11 5.44 11.37
C ARG A 343 14.83 5.74 12.15
N VAL A 344 14.54 4.92 13.15
CA VAL A 344 13.29 5.02 13.95
C VAL A 344 13.09 6.41 14.54
N TRP A 345 14.17 7.07 14.99
CA TRP A 345 14.10 8.38 15.63
C TRP A 345 14.05 9.57 14.65
N HIS A 346 14.15 9.36 13.32
CA HIS A 346 14.08 10.48 12.38
C HIS A 346 12.73 11.18 12.47
N GLY A 347 12.75 12.52 12.49
CA GLY A 347 11.54 13.33 12.46
C GLY A 347 10.80 13.19 11.13
N THR A 348 9.46 13.19 11.21
CA THR A 348 8.53 13.34 10.08
C THR A 348 7.71 14.61 10.29
N PRO A 349 7.07 15.18 9.25
CA PRO A 349 6.24 16.38 9.40
C PRO A 349 5.15 16.22 10.47
N ALA A 350 4.54 15.03 10.54
CA ALA A 350 3.56 14.69 11.56
C ALA A 350 4.19 14.62 12.97
N ALA A 351 5.44 14.15 13.09
CA ALA A 351 6.18 14.16 14.36
C ALA A 351 6.45 15.57 14.87
N TYR A 352 6.81 16.50 13.99
CA TYR A 352 7.07 17.89 14.37
C TYR A 352 5.80 18.58 14.90
N LEU A 353 4.63 18.33 14.29
CA LEU A 353 3.35 18.80 14.81
C LEU A 353 3.04 18.24 16.20
N LEU A 354 3.26 16.94 16.40
CA LEU A 354 2.99 16.26 17.67
C LEU A 354 3.91 16.78 18.79
N LEU A 355 5.21 16.88 18.51
CA LEU A 355 6.18 17.41 19.47
C LEU A 355 5.91 18.88 19.80
N LEU A 356 5.42 19.67 18.85
CA LEU A 356 5.10 21.08 19.07
C LEU A 356 3.78 21.29 19.82
N ALA A 357 2.81 20.37 19.69
CA ALA A 357 1.53 20.48 20.37
C ALA A 357 1.66 20.53 21.90
N VAL A 358 2.54 19.72 22.48
CA VAL A 358 2.75 19.65 23.95
C VAL A 358 3.19 21.00 24.55
N PRO A 359 4.31 21.61 24.12
CA PRO A 359 4.75 22.89 24.66
C PRO A 359 3.82 24.04 24.32
N VAL A 360 3.14 24.01 23.16
CA VAL A 360 2.17 25.05 22.79
C VAL A 360 0.95 25.02 23.74
N VAL A 361 0.41 23.84 24.03
CA VAL A 361 -0.69 23.68 24.99
C VAL A 361 -0.26 24.06 26.41
N ALA A 362 0.97 23.71 26.80
CA ALA A 362 1.55 24.09 28.09
C ALA A 362 1.85 25.59 28.23
N GLY A 363 1.72 26.37 27.15
CA GLY A 363 1.93 27.82 27.17
C GLY A 363 3.38 28.26 26.93
N TYR A 364 4.26 27.34 26.49
CA TYR A 364 5.67 27.61 26.17
C TYR A 364 5.98 27.46 24.67
N PRO A 365 5.27 28.18 23.77
CA PRO A 365 5.35 27.90 22.34
C PRO A 365 6.72 28.25 21.72
N ILE A 366 7.43 29.26 22.24
CA ILE A 366 8.77 29.65 21.73
C ILE A 366 9.81 28.58 22.07
N ALA A 367 9.81 28.08 23.31
CA ALA A 367 10.68 26.99 23.73
C ALA A 367 10.38 25.71 22.94
N GLY A 368 9.10 25.43 22.67
CA GLY A 368 8.66 24.35 21.80
C GLY A 368 9.20 24.47 20.38
N LEU A 369 9.04 25.64 19.74
CA LEU A 369 9.56 25.90 18.39
C LEU A 369 11.09 25.71 18.35
N ALA A 370 11.81 26.21 19.34
CA ALA A 370 13.27 26.06 19.42
C ALA A 370 13.69 24.58 19.53
N ALA A 371 13.07 23.82 20.44
CA ALA A 371 13.37 22.41 20.65
C ALA A 371 13.06 21.57 19.40
N VAL A 372 11.90 21.80 18.76
CA VAL A 372 11.50 21.06 17.57
C VAL A 372 12.34 21.44 16.36
N ALA A 373 12.72 22.72 16.20
CA ALA A 373 13.66 23.16 15.16
C ALA A 373 15.03 22.49 15.33
N ALA A 374 15.56 22.42 16.55
CA ALA A 374 16.82 21.73 16.84
C ALA A 374 16.72 20.23 16.52
N TYR A 375 15.60 19.59 16.86
CA TYR A 375 15.35 18.18 16.52
C TYR A 375 15.25 17.95 15.00
N ALA A 376 14.63 18.86 14.25
CA ALA A 376 14.60 18.81 12.79
C ALA A 376 16.00 18.97 12.18
N ALA A 377 16.81 19.88 12.71
CA ALA A 377 18.21 20.05 12.32
C ALA A 377 19.05 18.78 12.60
N ALA A 378 18.87 18.16 13.78
CA ALA A 378 19.54 16.90 14.12
C ALA A 378 19.13 15.75 13.18
N THR A 379 17.85 15.68 12.81
CA THR A 379 17.34 14.71 11.83
C THR A 379 18.01 14.91 10.47
N LEU A 380 18.08 16.16 9.99
CA LEU A 380 18.74 16.50 8.73
C LEU A 380 20.23 16.11 8.75
N ALA A 381 20.95 16.48 9.81
CA ALA A 381 22.37 16.16 9.97
C ALA A 381 22.62 14.65 9.93
N ALA A 382 21.84 13.85 10.66
CA ALA A 382 21.97 12.41 10.67
C ALA A 382 21.67 11.76 9.31
N LYS A 383 20.69 12.27 8.56
CA LYS A 383 20.42 11.80 7.20
C LYS A 383 21.59 12.10 6.26
N ILE A 384 22.16 13.30 6.31
CA ILE A 384 23.34 13.68 5.51
C ILE A 384 24.52 12.78 5.85
N GLU A 385 24.79 12.53 7.12
CA GLU A 385 25.91 11.68 7.56
C GLU A 385 25.75 10.23 7.08
N SER A 386 24.52 9.70 7.07
CA SER A 386 24.26 8.35 6.57
C SER A 386 24.53 8.16 5.06
N LEU A 387 24.49 9.25 4.28
CA LEU A 387 24.87 9.22 2.87
C LEU A 387 26.40 9.26 2.71
N ARG A 388 27.09 10.04 3.55
CA ARG A 388 28.56 10.11 3.54
C ARG A 388 29.21 8.76 3.84
N GLN A 389 28.66 7.98 4.77
CA GLN A 389 29.22 6.66 5.12
C GLN A 389 29.06 5.59 4.03
N LYS A 390 28.28 5.87 2.97
CA LYS A 390 28.05 4.94 1.85
C LYS A 390 28.78 5.34 0.57
N ALA A 391 29.28 6.57 0.49
CA ALA A 391 30.12 7.07 -0.60
C ALA A 391 31.58 6.79 -0.26
#